data_AF-A0A920NRG0-F1
#
_entry.id   AF-A0A920NRG0-F1
#
_cell.length_a   1.000
_cell.length_b   1.000
_cell.length_c   1.000
_cell.angle_alpha   90.00
_cell.angle_beta   90.00
_cell.angle_gamma   90.00
#
_symmetry.space_group_name_H-M   'P 1'
#
loop_
_entity.id
_entity.type
_entity.pdbx_description
1 polymer ?
#
loop_
_entity_poly.entity_id
_entity_poly.type
_entity_poly.pdbx_seq_one_letter_code
_entity_poly.pdbx_strand_id
1 'polypeptide(L)'
;MLAEIPLQTQEQCRAGVRLFIHDRHHYFSGIRNDERAYLCAIPAYNTGVGNVSKALIDKRNIKEASKKANKMNKKELYDKLYTDLSSKEARNYLKKVWARKEKYK
;
A
#
# COMPACT_ATOMS: atom_id res chain seq x y z
N MET A 1 -12.24 9.84 -30.24
CA MET A 1 -13.17 8.92 -29.56
C MET A 1 -12.57 8.62 -28.20
N LEU A 2 -13.01 9.32 -27.15
CA LEU A 2 -12.55 9.06 -25.79
C LEU A 2 -13.23 7.77 -25.35
N ALA A 3 -12.45 6.70 -25.14
CA ALA A 3 -13.00 5.45 -24.62
C ALA A 3 -13.60 5.73 -23.24
N GLU A 4 -14.93 5.61 -23.13
CA GLU A 4 -15.62 5.73 -21.85
C GLU A 4 -15.11 4.62 -20.94
N ILE A 5 -14.38 5.02 -19.90
CA ILE A 5 -13.90 4.11 -18.87
C ILE A 5 -15.15 3.59 -18.14
N PRO A 6 -15.36 2.27 -18.04
CA PRO A 6 -16.57 1.68 -17.46
C PRO A 6 -16.85 2.26 -16.06
N LEU A 7 -18.12 2.54 -15.73
CA LEU A 7 -18.54 3.11 -14.45
C LEU A 7 -18.00 2.31 -13.25
N GLN A 8 -17.96 0.98 -13.38
CA GLN A 8 -17.40 0.06 -12.40
C GLN A 8 -15.88 0.23 -12.20
N THR A 9 -15.15 0.59 -13.26
CA THR A 9 -13.72 0.93 -13.19
C THR A 9 -13.52 2.32 -12.58
N GLN A 10 -14.41 3.29 -12.85
CA GLN A 10 -14.37 4.59 -12.20
C GLN A 10 -14.70 4.53 -10.71
N GLU A 11 -15.63 3.68 -10.27
CA GLU A 11 -15.90 3.43 -8.85
C GLU A 11 -14.74 2.72 -8.17
N GLN A 12 -14.11 1.72 -8.80
CA GLN A 12 -12.90 1.10 -8.28
C GLN A 12 -11.72 2.08 -8.19
N CYS A 13 -11.59 3.01 -9.14
CA CYS A 13 -10.61 4.09 -9.07
C CYS A 13 -10.95 5.14 -8.01
N ARG A 14 -12.22 5.51 -7.83
CA ARG A 14 -12.66 6.50 -6.81
C ARG A 14 -12.64 5.91 -5.41
N ALA A 15 -13.11 4.69 -5.21
CA ALA A 15 -12.99 3.94 -3.96
C ALA A 15 -11.51 3.65 -3.67
N GLY A 16 -10.72 3.30 -4.68
CA GLY A 16 -9.27 3.13 -4.58
C GLY A 16 -8.56 4.41 -4.14
N VAL A 17 -8.85 5.55 -4.76
CA VAL A 17 -8.31 6.86 -4.36
C VAL A 17 -8.83 7.25 -2.98
N ARG A 18 -10.10 7.00 -2.65
CA ARG A 18 -10.68 7.36 -1.35
C ARG A 18 -10.15 6.52 -0.21
N LEU A 19 -9.95 5.21 -0.39
CA LEU A 19 -9.32 4.33 0.59
C LEU A 19 -7.82 4.62 0.69
N PHE A 20 -7.16 4.92 -0.43
CA PHE A 20 -5.75 5.32 -0.44
C PHE A 20 -5.54 6.65 0.28
N ILE A 21 -6.41 7.63 0.07
CA ILE A 21 -6.45 8.89 0.81
C ILE A 21 -6.78 8.61 2.27
N HIS A 22 -7.82 7.84 2.57
CA HIS A 22 -8.20 7.51 3.94
C HIS A 22 -7.06 6.79 4.70
N ASP A 23 -6.46 5.76 4.12
CA ASP A 23 -5.36 5.01 4.73
C ASP A 23 -4.08 5.85 4.82
N ARG A 24 -3.77 6.67 3.81
CA ARG A 24 -2.61 7.57 3.86
C ARG A 24 -2.80 8.69 4.89
N HIS A 25 -4.00 9.26 5.00
CA HIS A 25 -4.29 10.39 5.90
C HIS A 25 -4.63 9.98 7.33
N HIS A 26 -5.19 8.78 7.56
CA HIS A 26 -5.53 8.30 8.92
C HIS A 26 -4.53 7.27 9.47
N TYR A 27 -4.05 6.34 8.65
CA TYR A 27 -3.23 5.22 9.13
C TYR A 27 -1.74 5.42 8.93
N PHE A 28 -1.34 6.06 7.82
CA PHE A 28 0.06 6.30 7.49
C PHE A 28 0.46 7.78 7.54
N SER A 29 -0.33 8.63 8.20
CA SER A 29 -0.02 10.06 8.39
C SER A 29 1.30 10.30 9.12
N GLY A 30 1.77 9.31 9.90
CA GLY A 30 3.08 9.32 10.52
C GLY A 30 4.24 9.00 9.58
N ILE A 31 4.00 8.50 8.36
CA ILE A 31 5.06 8.14 7.41
C ILE A 31 5.51 9.38 6.64
N ARG A 32 6.72 9.85 6.94
CA ARG A 32 7.26 11.12 6.41
C ARG A 32 7.60 11.11 4.92
N ASN A 33 7.73 9.93 4.31
CA ASN A 33 8.15 9.78 2.93
C ASN A 33 7.02 9.16 2.10
N ASP A 34 6.60 9.88 1.05
CA ASP A 34 5.47 9.47 0.21
C ASP A 34 5.66 8.08 -0.38
N GLU A 35 6.86 7.74 -0.85
CA GLU A 35 7.12 6.43 -1.46
C GLU A 35 6.97 5.27 -0.46
N ARG A 36 7.32 5.49 0.81
CA ARG A 36 7.10 4.50 1.87
C ARG A 36 5.62 4.36 2.22
N ALA A 37 4.89 5.48 2.24
CA ALA A 37 3.45 5.46 2.43
C ALA A 37 2.76 4.70 1.27
N TYR A 38 3.20 4.91 0.03
CA TYR A 38 2.74 4.15 -1.14
C TYR A 38 3.01 2.64 -1.00
N LEU A 39 4.22 2.25 -0.57
CA LEU A 39 4.58 0.83 -0.36
C LEU A 39 3.65 0.14 0.64
N CYS A 40 3.25 0.82 1.71
CA CYS A 40 2.32 0.29 2.70
C CYS A 40 0.86 0.29 2.23
N ALA A 41 0.44 1.30 1.46
CA ALA A 41 -0.94 1.48 1.03
C ALA A 41 -1.35 0.50 -0.10
N ILE A 42 -0.46 0.14 -1.01
CA ILE A 42 -0.75 -0.81 -2.10
C ILE A 42 -1.28 -2.17 -1.59
N PRO A 43 -0.58 -2.88 -0.68
CA PRO A 43 -1.09 -4.15 -0.16
C PRO A 43 -2.22 -3.96 0.87
N ALA A 44 -2.30 -2.79 1.54
CA ALA A 44 -3.42 -2.46 2.42
C ALA A 44 -4.73 -2.34 1.63
N TYR A 45 -4.69 -1.82 0.41
CA TYR A 45 -5.86 -1.78 -0.47
C TYR A 45 -6.40 -3.17 -0.80
N ASN A 46 -5.52 -4.14 -1.06
CA ASN A 46 -5.93 -5.49 -1.43
C ASN A 46 -6.31 -6.37 -0.22
N THR A 47 -5.67 -6.19 0.94
CA THR A 47 -5.84 -7.12 2.09
C THR A 47 -6.09 -6.47 3.44
N GLY A 48 -6.15 -5.15 3.49
CA GLY A 48 -6.35 -4.35 4.70
C GLY A 48 -5.06 -4.00 5.45
N VAL A 49 -5.11 -2.85 6.14
CA VAL A 49 -4.01 -2.31 6.97
C VAL A 49 -3.57 -3.24 8.10
N GLY A 50 -4.46 -4.12 8.58
CA GLY A 50 -4.15 -5.11 9.61
C GLY A 50 -3.14 -6.16 9.15
N ASN A 51 -3.21 -6.59 7.89
CA ASN A 51 -2.26 -7.54 7.31
C ASN A 51 -0.88 -6.90 7.11
N VAL A 52 -0.87 -5.65 6.65
CA VAL A 52 0.35 -4.84 6.51
C VAL A 52 1.02 -4.61 7.87
N SER A 53 0.23 -4.27 8.90
CA SER A 53 0.75 -4.10 10.26
C SER A 53 1.36 -5.40 10.79
N LYS A 54 0.68 -6.54 10.57
CA LYS A 54 1.20 -7.85 10.96
C LYS A 54 2.51 -8.18 10.22
N ALA A 55 2.61 -7.90 8.92
CA ALA A 55 3.85 -8.10 8.18
C ALA A 55 5.03 -7.25 8.71
N LEU A 56 4.76 -6.05 9.25
CA LEU A 56 5.81 -5.14 9.72
C LEU A 56 6.24 -5.39 11.18
N ILE A 57 5.30 -5.73 12.06
CA ILE A 57 5.52 -5.80 13.51
C ILE A 57 4.88 -7.03 14.19
N ASP A 58 4.35 -7.98 13.42
CA ASP A 58 3.60 -9.17 13.88
C ASP A 58 2.40 -8.87 14.78
N LYS A 59 1.90 -7.63 14.74
CA LYS A 59 0.76 -7.15 15.51
C LYS A 59 -0.12 -6.28 14.64
N ARG A 60 -1.42 -6.27 14.93
CA ARG A 60 -2.38 -5.34 14.29
C ARG A 60 -2.33 -3.97 14.96
N ASN A 61 -1.17 -3.31 14.95
CA ASN A 61 -0.99 -1.95 15.47
C ASN A 61 -0.37 -1.03 14.42
N ILE A 62 -1.20 -0.18 13.86
CA ILE A 62 -0.87 0.71 12.75
C ILE A 62 0.15 1.78 13.15
N LYS A 63 0.06 2.30 14.38
CA LYS A 63 0.96 3.36 14.87
C LYS A 63 2.39 2.83 15.01
N GLU A 64 2.54 1.65 15.59
CA GLU A 64 3.84 0.99 15.71
C GLU A 64 4.37 0.50 14.35
N ALA A 65 3.49 -0.01 13.48
CA ALA A 65 3.85 -0.37 12.11
C ALA A 65 4.39 0.84 11.32
N SER A 66 3.75 2.00 11.45
CA SER A 66 4.20 3.25 10.81
C SER A 66 5.56 3.71 11.34
N LYS A 67 5.80 3.60 12.65
CA LYS A 67 7.13 3.87 13.24
C LYS A 67 8.19 2.92 12.70
N LYS A 68 7.88 1.63 12.57
CA LYS A 68 8.79 0.62 12.00
C LYS A 68 9.09 0.91 10.53
N ALA A 69 8.07 1.21 9.73
CA ALA A 69 8.21 1.58 8.32
C ALA A 69 9.06 2.84 8.13
N ASN A 70 8.95 3.83 9.02
CA ASN A 70 9.79 5.03 8.99
C ASN A 70 11.28 4.76 9.24
N LYS A 71 11.61 3.68 9.96
CA LYS A 71 12.99 3.28 10.24
C LYS A 71 13.61 2.44 9.10
N MET A 72 12.81 1.99 8.14
CA MET A 72 13.26 1.23 6.98
C MET A 72 13.52 2.15 5.80
N ASN A 73 14.52 1.81 4.98
CA ASN A 73 14.64 2.37 3.65
C ASN A 73 13.61 1.72 2.69
N LYS A 74 13.49 2.26 1.46
CA LYS A 74 12.48 1.82 0.49
C LYS A 74 12.62 0.35 0.10
N LYS A 75 13.86 -0.11 -0.10
CA LYS A 75 14.15 -1.48 -0.50
C LYS A 75 13.84 -2.45 0.64
N GLU A 76 14.30 -2.14 1.84
CA GLU A 76 14.01 -2.93 3.04
C GLU A 76 12.51 -3.05 3.30
N LEU A 77 11.76 -1.96 3.15
CA LEU A 77 10.33 -1.96 3.35
C LEU A 77 9.62 -2.82 2.29
N TYR A 78 10.02 -2.70 1.02
CA TYR A 78 9.48 -3.53 -0.05
C TYR A 78 9.78 -5.02 0.20
N ASP A 79 11.02 -5.37 0.50
CA ASP A 79 11.44 -6.76 0.71
C ASP A 79 10.72 -7.37 1.92
N LYS A 80 10.55 -6.60 3.00
CA LYS A 80 9.81 -7.01 4.20
C LYS A 80 8.34 -7.31 3.87
N LEU A 81 7.66 -6.39 3.20
CA LEU A 81 6.26 -6.57 2.81
C LEU A 81 6.10 -7.73 1.81
N TYR A 82 7.00 -7.83 0.84
CA TYR A 82 6.97 -8.91 -0.14
C TYR A 82 7.23 -10.28 0.49
N THR A 83 7.95 -10.36 1.61
CA THR A 83 8.22 -11.65 2.28
C THR A 83 7.11 -12.01 3.27
N ASP A 84 6.65 -11.04 4.06
CA ASP A 84 5.88 -11.31 5.29
C ASP A 84 4.37 -11.06 5.15
N LEU A 85 3.92 -10.47 4.04
CA LEU A 85 2.49 -10.42 3.75
C LEU A 85 1.96 -11.85 3.60
N SER A 86 0.97 -12.21 4.41
CA SER A 86 0.36 -13.54 4.41
C SER A 86 -0.26 -13.92 3.05
N SER A 87 -0.89 -12.95 2.38
CA SER A 87 -1.60 -13.16 1.12
C SER A 87 -0.65 -13.10 -0.07
N LYS A 88 -0.65 -14.19 -0.86
CA LYS A 88 0.06 -14.25 -2.15
C LYS A 88 -0.46 -13.21 -3.14
N GLU A 89 -1.76 -12.92 -3.10
CA GLU A 89 -2.37 -11.91 -3.95
C GLU A 89 -1.84 -10.51 -3.61
N ALA A 90 -1.72 -10.18 -2.32
CA ALA A 90 -1.17 -8.91 -1.86
C ALA A 90 0.29 -8.73 -2.31
N ARG A 91 1.11 -9.78 -2.18
CA ARG A 91 2.51 -9.77 -2.63
C ARG A 91 2.63 -9.53 -4.13
N ASN A 92 1.80 -10.23 -4.91
CA ASN A 92 1.76 -10.08 -6.37
C ASN A 92 1.27 -8.69 -6.80
N TYR A 93 0.25 -8.17 -6.11
CA TYR A 93 -0.28 -6.83 -6.37
C TYR A 93 0.76 -5.75 -6.06
N LEU A 94 1.45 -5.85 -4.92
CA LEU A 94 2.58 -4.98 -4.56
C LEU A 94 3.64 -4.99 -5.66
N LYS A 95 4.13 -6.17 -6.07
CA LYS A 95 5.15 -6.30 -7.12
C LYS A 95 4.69 -5.66 -8.45
N LYS A 96 3.45 -5.94 -8.87
CA LYS A 96 2.88 -5.46 -10.15
C LYS A 96 2.73 -3.95 -10.17
N VAL A 97 2.18 -3.35 -9.12
CA VAL A 97 1.95 -1.89 -9.04
C VAL A 97 3.28 -1.16 -8.87
N TRP A 98 4.17 -1.67 -8.02
CA TRP A 98 5.47 -1.04 -7.76
C TRP A 98 6.37 -1.03 -8.99
N ALA A 99 6.45 -2.15 -9.74
CA ALA A 99 7.23 -2.22 -10.98
C ALA A 99 6.70 -1.29 -12.08
N ARG A 100 5.38 -1.01 -12.09
CA ARG A 100 4.77 -0.12 -13.08
C ARG A 100 4.85 1.35 -12.73
N LYS A 101 5.16 1.68 -11.47
CA LYS A 101 5.30 3.07 -11.01
C LYS A 101 6.35 3.84 -11.81
N GLU A 102 7.42 3.18 -12.25
CA GLU A 102 8.46 3.82 -13.07
C GLU A 102 7.99 4.11 -14.51
N LYS A 103 6.98 3.40 -15.01
CA LYS A 103 6.43 3.60 -16.36
C LYS A 103 5.51 4.83 -16.47
N TYR A 104 5.00 5.33 -15.34
CA TYR A 104 4.08 6.46 -15.28
C TYR A 104 4.70 7.70 -14.62
N LYS A 105 6.04 7.76 -14.54
CA LYS A 105 6.77 8.95 -14.12
C LYS A 105 6.84 9.99 -15.22
#